data_AF-A0A7S3KST9-F1
#
_entry.id   AF-A0A7S3KST9-F1
#
_cell.length_a   1.000
_cell.length_b   1.000
_cell.length_c   1.000
_cell.angle_alpha   90.00
_cell.angle_beta   90.00
_cell.angle_gamma   90.00
#
_symmetry.space_group_name_H-M   'P 1'
#
loop_
_entity.id
_entity.type
_entity.pdbx_description
1 polymer ?
#
loop_
_entity_poly.entity_id
_entity_poly.type
_entity_poly.pdbx_seq_one_letter_code
_entity_poly.pdbx_strand_id
1 'polypeptide(L)'
;ADLRYNSEVTSFDKSSITLTDGTTFTGRNVVICCGPFTIDKFDKNYTNVKVIPTETINFGGDLSDLPGIFYESSEKYSIYSLRDKHDFSCQKFGIHGEKDTDLTMEWAKERIPSKVKEIIGIDACFYTVTEGHEFIYKTNPDGVHYGYGLNGEGFKYMPAHGKIIYDGLITGDDTTYLKQLKAKI
;
A
#
# COMPACT_ATOMS: atom_id res chain seq x y z
N ALA A 1 16.82 14.94 -2.30
CA ALA A 1 15.42 15.40 -2.16
C ALA A 1 15.32 16.19 -0.87
N ASP A 2 14.48 17.22 -0.83
CA ASP A 2 14.06 17.86 0.41
C ASP A 2 12.90 17.04 0.99
N LEU A 3 12.97 16.67 2.26
CA LEU A 3 11.94 15.87 2.94
C LEU A 3 11.42 16.67 4.13
N ARG A 4 10.10 16.85 4.18
CA ARG A 4 9.40 17.56 5.26
C ARG A 4 8.46 16.61 5.97
N TYR A 5 8.54 16.59 7.30
CA TYR A 5 7.73 15.76 8.18
C TYR A 5 6.87 16.65 9.07
N ASN A 6 5.77 16.11 9.60
CA ASN A 6 4.81 16.86 10.42
C ASN A 6 4.27 18.10 9.68
N SER A 7 4.05 17.96 8.38
CA SER A 7 3.61 19.02 7.48
C SER A 7 2.48 18.47 6.61
N GLU A 8 1.25 18.87 6.88
CA GLU A 8 0.10 18.46 6.08
C GLU A 8 -0.13 19.46 4.95
N VAL A 9 -0.40 18.94 3.75
CA VAL A 9 -0.82 19.75 2.60
C VAL A 9 -2.30 20.08 2.74
N THR A 10 -2.64 21.37 2.76
CA THR A 10 -4.01 21.86 2.91
C THR A 10 -4.65 22.28 1.60
N SER A 11 -3.85 22.71 0.62
CA SER A 11 -4.30 23.04 -0.74
C SER A 11 -3.19 22.82 -1.76
N PHE A 12 -3.56 22.62 -3.01
CA PHE A 12 -2.62 22.48 -4.13
C PHE A 12 -3.25 22.91 -5.45
N ASP A 13 -2.39 23.19 -6.43
CA ASP A 13 -2.71 23.25 -7.86
C ASP A 13 -1.64 22.49 -8.66
N LYS A 14 -1.65 22.56 -9.99
CA LYS A 14 -0.68 21.87 -10.86
C LYS A 14 0.79 22.20 -10.60
N SER A 15 1.07 23.31 -9.91
CA SER A 15 2.40 23.90 -9.74
C SER A 15 2.72 24.33 -8.32
N SER A 16 1.81 24.16 -7.37
CA SER A 16 1.94 24.70 -6.02
C SER A 16 1.30 23.78 -4.99
N ILE A 17 1.91 23.70 -3.81
CA ILE A 17 1.32 23.12 -2.60
C ILE A 17 1.44 24.11 -1.44
N THR A 18 0.42 24.17 -0.58
CA THR A 18 0.42 24.95 0.66
C THR A 18 0.30 24.02 1.85
N LEU A 19 1.13 24.25 2.86
CA LEU A 19 1.15 23.50 4.11
C LEU A 19 0.22 24.10 5.17
N THR A 20 -0.02 23.36 6.24
CA THR A 20 -0.78 23.81 7.42
C THR A 20 -0.22 25.05 8.10
N ASP A 21 1.09 25.29 8.02
CA ASP A 21 1.73 26.49 8.59
C ASP A 21 1.69 27.71 7.66
N GLY A 22 1.05 27.59 6.50
CA GLY A 22 0.95 28.63 5.48
C GLY A 22 2.15 28.68 4.53
N THR A 23 3.17 27.84 4.71
CA THR A 23 4.30 27.75 3.78
C THR A 23 3.83 27.23 2.42
N THR A 24 4.26 27.88 1.35
CA THR A 24 3.97 27.47 -0.03
C THR A 24 5.23 27.03 -0.75
N PHE A 25 5.13 25.92 -1.49
CA PHE A 25 6.18 25.44 -2.38
C PHE A 25 5.68 25.41 -3.81
N THR A 26 6.51 25.86 -4.74
CA THR A 26 6.22 25.84 -6.17
C THR A 26 7.08 24.83 -6.90
N GLY A 27 6.49 24.12 -7.85
CA GLY A 27 7.16 23.14 -8.70
C GLY A 27 6.57 23.13 -10.11
N ARG A 28 7.25 22.42 -11.03
CA ARG A 28 6.70 22.23 -12.39
C ARG A 28 5.53 21.26 -12.42
N ASN A 29 5.51 20.34 -11.46
CA ASN A 29 4.50 19.29 -11.34
C ASN A 29 4.17 19.10 -9.86
N VAL A 30 2.90 18.80 -9.58
CA VAL A 30 2.42 18.29 -8.29
C VAL A 30 1.93 16.87 -8.49
N VAL A 31 2.43 15.94 -7.65
CA VAL A 31 2.03 14.53 -7.67
C VAL A 31 1.43 14.16 -6.31
N ILE A 32 0.19 13.69 -6.31
CA ILE A 32 -0.52 13.26 -5.10
C ILE A 32 -0.40 11.74 -4.95
N CYS A 33 0.31 11.30 -3.90
CA CYS A 33 0.54 9.89 -3.57
C CYS A 33 0.21 9.57 -2.10
N CYS A 34 -0.91 10.09 -1.60
CA CYS A 34 -1.27 10.05 -0.17
C CYS A 34 -1.99 8.76 0.25
N GLY A 35 -1.84 7.67 -0.51
CA GLY A 35 -2.49 6.39 -0.23
C GLY A 35 -4.03 6.53 -0.11
N PRO A 36 -4.67 5.91 0.91
CA PRO A 36 -6.11 5.98 1.18
C PRO A 36 -6.69 7.39 1.22
N PHE A 37 -5.91 8.37 1.71
CA PHE A 37 -6.38 9.74 1.83
C PHE A 37 -6.50 10.47 0.49
N THR A 38 -5.95 9.91 -0.59
CA THR A 38 -6.01 10.50 -1.93
C THR A 38 -7.46 10.63 -2.42
N ILE A 39 -8.27 9.60 -2.24
CA ILE A 39 -9.65 9.57 -2.76
C ILE A 39 -10.54 10.50 -1.95
N ASP A 40 -10.50 10.37 -0.62
CA ASP A 40 -11.37 11.10 0.28
C ASP A 40 -11.13 12.61 0.24
N LYS A 41 -9.84 13.01 0.18
CA LYS A 41 -9.46 14.42 0.24
C LYS A 41 -9.28 15.07 -1.13
N PHE A 42 -8.80 14.34 -2.14
CA PHE A 42 -8.15 14.98 -3.30
C PHE A 42 -8.64 14.52 -4.69
N ASP A 43 -9.23 13.33 -4.83
CA ASP A 43 -9.67 12.80 -6.13
C ASP A 43 -11.10 12.22 -6.07
N LYS A 44 -12.05 13.08 -5.68
CA LYS A 44 -13.47 12.70 -5.47
C LYS A 44 -14.20 12.23 -6.75
N ASN A 45 -13.61 12.47 -7.92
CA ASN A 45 -14.20 12.12 -9.21
C ASN A 45 -13.90 10.68 -9.63
N TYR A 46 -13.00 9.99 -8.93
CA TYR A 46 -12.65 8.62 -9.25
C TYR A 46 -13.47 7.64 -8.40
N THR A 47 -14.56 7.13 -8.96
CA THR A 47 -15.59 6.37 -8.24
C THR A 47 -15.26 4.88 -8.04
N ASN A 48 -14.24 4.37 -8.73
CA ASN A 48 -13.97 2.92 -8.80
C ASN A 48 -12.83 2.48 -7.88
N VAL A 49 -12.62 3.20 -6.77
CA VAL A 49 -11.62 2.83 -5.76
C VAL A 49 -12.28 2.77 -4.40
N LYS A 50 -11.99 1.68 -3.69
CA LYS A 50 -12.44 1.45 -2.33
C LYS A 50 -11.27 1.60 -1.39
N VAL A 51 -11.51 2.17 -0.21
CA VAL A 51 -10.58 2.05 0.91
C VAL A 51 -11.00 0.83 1.71
N ILE A 52 -10.14 -0.18 1.76
CA ILE A 52 -10.38 -1.41 2.50
C ILE A 52 -9.48 -1.40 3.74
N PRO A 53 -10.06 -1.39 4.95
CA PRO A 53 -9.29 -1.68 6.15
C PRO A 53 -8.88 -3.15 6.17
N THR A 54 -7.68 -3.42 6.63
CA THR A 54 -7.13 -4.77 6.80
C THR A 54 -6.40 -4.82 8.14
N GLU A 55 -6.34 -6.00 8.74
CA GLU A 55 -5.63 -6.21 9.99
C GLU A 55 -4.70 -7.40 9.90
N THR A 56 -3.58 -7.30 10.59
CA THR A 56 -2.65 -8.40 10.78
C THR A 56 -2.44 -8.63 12.26
N ILE A 57 -2.39 -9.90 12.65
CA ILE A 57 -2.10 -10.33 14.01
C ILE A 57 -0.62 -10.68 14.07
N ASN A 58 0.07 -10.09 15.04
CA ASN A 58 1.45 -10.36 15.34
C ASN A 58 1.51 -11.40 16.47
N PHE A 59 2.02 -12.60 16.17
CA PHE A 59 2.31 -13.60 17.18
C PHE A 59 3.77 -13.50 17.60
N GLY A 60 4.00 -13.59 18.91
CA GLY A 60 5.32 -13.67 19.52
C GLY A 60 5.69 -15.10 19.93
N GLY A 61 6.96 -15.32 20.22
CA GLY A 61 7.49 -16.53 20.84
C GLY A 61 8.43 -17.34 19.93
N ASP A 62 8.58 -18.65 20.23
CA ASP A 62 9.39 -19.53 19.38
C ASP A 62 8.59 -19.93 18.12
N LEU A 63 8.90 -19.28 17.01
CA LEU A 63 8.29 -19.48 15.70
C LEU A 63 9.31 -20.03 14.68
N SER A 64 10.45 -20.54 15.16
CA SER A 64 11.62 -20.91 14.36
C SER A 64 11.35 -22.02 13.33
N ASP A 65 10.35 -22.87 13.57
CA ASP A 65 9.90 -23.97 12.74
C ASP A 65 8.94 -23.54 11.60
N LEU A 66 8.39 -22.33 11.66
CA LEU A 66 7.56 -21.80 10.59
C LEU A 66 8.42 -21.27 9.42
N PRO A 67 7.93 -21.31 8.18
CA PRO A 67 8.59 -20.63 7.07
C PRO A 67 8.53 -19.11 7.29
N GLY A 68 9.61 -18.41 6.92
CA GLY A 68 9.71 -16.95 7.11
C GLY A 68 8.72 -16.15 6.26
N ILE A 69 8.29 -16.72 5.13
CA ILE A 69 7.19 -16.21 4.31
C ILE A 69 6.40 -17.42 3.85
N PHE A 70 5.09 -17.39 3.98
CA PHE A 70 4.22 -18.34 3.27
C PHE A 70 2.87 -17.72 2.93
N TYR A 71 2.19 -18.37 1.99
CA TYR A 71 0.83 -18.07 1.59
C TYR A 71 0.07 -19.38 1.50
N GLU A 72 -1.12 -19.42 2.10
CA GLU A 72 -2.03 -20.54 2.04
C GLU A 72 -3.39 -20.04 1.58
N SER A 73 -3.98 -20.70 0.59
CA SER A 73 -5.34 -20.41 0.13
C SER A 73 -6.17 -21.69 0.11
N SER A 74 -7.42 -21.56 0.55
CA SER A 74 -8.45 -22.59 0.60
C SER A 74 -9.80 -21.95 0.32
N GLU A 75 -10.86 -22.75 0.24
CA GLU A 75 -12.23 -22.22 0.16
C GLU A 75 -12.60 -21.36 1.38
N LYS A 76 -11.96 -21.59 2.54
CA LYS A 76 -12.27 -20.90 3.80
C LYS A 76 -11.38 -19.68 4.07
N TYR A 77 -10.11 -19.72 3.66
CA TYR A 77 -9.13 -18.69 4.02
C TYR A 77 -8.17 -18.39 2.88
N SER A 78 -7.68 -17.15 2.82
CA SER A 78 -6.46 -16.79 2.09
C SER A 78 -5.50 -16.09 3.05
N ILE A 79 -4.66 -16.87 3.71
CA ILE A 79 -3.73 -16.42 4.75
C ILE A 79 -2.36 -16.15 4.15
N TYR A 80 -1.77 -15.03 4.52
CA TYR A 80 -0.34 -14.79 4.34
C TYR A 80 0.35 -14.71 5.69
N SER A 81 1.64 -14.99 5.67
CA SER A 81 2.50 -14.78 6.82
C SER A 81 3.84 -14.18 6.43
N LEU A 82 4.32 -13.29 7.29
CA LEU A 82 5.57 -12.58 7.13
C LEU A 82 6.29 -12.55 8.47
N ARG A 83 7.50 -13.13 8.53
CA ARG A 83 8.39 -12.94 9.67
C ARG A 83 9.01 -11.55 9.61
N ASP A 84 9.02 -10.85 10.74
CA ASP A 84 9.73 -9.58 10.81
C ASP A 84 11.24 -9.85 10.70
N LYS A 85 11.89 -9.22 9.71
CA LYS A 85 13.33 -9.40 9.47
C LYS A 85 14.19 -8.74 10.56
N HIS A 86 13.62 -7.84 11.34
CA HIS A 86 14.30 -7.12 12.42
C HIS A 86 14.04 -7.76 13.79
N ASP A 87 12.97 -8.54 13.90
CA ASP A 87 12.60 -9.29 15.09
C ASP A 87 12.12 -10.70 14.71
N PHE A 88 13.05 -11.65 14.72
CA PHE A 88 12.75 -13.06 14.42
C PHE A 88 11.85 -13.73 15.48
N SER A 89 11.53 -13.05 16.59
CA SER A 89 10.56 -13.52 17.58
C SER A 89 9.11 -13.18 17.21
N CYS A 90 8.91 -12.41 16.14
CA CYS A 90 7.60 -11.98 15.66
C CYS A 90 7.27 -12.54 14.28
N GLN A 91 6.07 -13.11 14.14
CA GLN A 91 5.51 -13.44 12.84
C GLN A 91 4.11 -12.86 12.68
N LYS A 92 3.93 -12.12 11.58
CA LYS A 92 2.68 -11.47 11.21
C LYS A 92 1.84 -12.44 10.40
N PHE A 93 0.54 -12.46 10.66
CA PHE A 93 -0.43 -13.22 9.88
C PHE A 93 -1.61 -12.31 9.55
N GLY A 94 -2.12 -12.43 8.33
CA GLY A 94 -3.30 -11.71 7.93
C GLY A 94 -4.08 -12.45 6.86
N ILE A 95 -5.37 -12.13 6.79
CA ILE A 95 -6.23 -12.53 5.69
C ILE A 95 -6.01 -11.54 4.53
N HIS A 96 -5.88 -12.09 3.33
CA HIS A 96 -5.85 -11.29 2.11
C HIS A 96 -7.25 -10.80 1.77
N GLY A 97 -7.39 -9.51 1.45
CA GLY A 97 -8.61 -8.94 0.87
C GLY A 97 -9.61 -8.36 1.88
N GLU A 98 -9.66 -8.84 3.13
CA GLU A 98 -10.62 -8.35 4.13
C GLU A 98 -10.02 -8.30 5.54
N LYS A 99 -10.57 -7.40 6.37
CA LYS A 99 -10.31 -7.37 7.81
C LYS A 99 -11.10 -8.51 8.46
N ASP A 100 -10.42 -9.61 8.71
CA ASP A 100 -10.99 -10.72 9.48
C ASP A 100 -9.96 -11.33 10.44
N THR A 101 -9.85 -10.71 11.61
CA THR A 101 -9.01 -11.21 12.72
C THR A 101 -9.54 -12.51 13.28
N ASP A 102 -10.86 -12.74 13.23
CA ASP A 102 -11.45 -13.96 13.76
C ASP A 102 -11.06 -15.15 12.89
N LEU A 103 -11.15 -15.03 11.56
CA LEU A 103 -10.64 -16.03 10.62
C LEU A 103 -9.12 -16.25 10.75
N THR A 104 -8.35 -15.18 10.98
CA THR A 104 -6.91 -15.30 11.24
C THR A 104 -6.64 -16.13 12.50
N MET A 105 -7.41 -15.88 13.57
CA MET A 105 -7.32 -16.63 14.82
C MET A 105 -7.84 -18.06 14.71
N GLU A 106 -8.90 -18.31 13.95
CA GLU A 106 -9.39 -19.66 13.65
C GLU A 106 -8.31 -20.46 12.92
N TRP A 107 -7.77 -19.93 11.83
CA TRP A 107 -6.68 -20.56 11.09
C TRP A 107 -5.47 -20.82 12.02
N ALA A 108 -5.09 -19.85 12.86
CA ALA A 108 -3.94 -20.01 13.75
C ALA A 108 -4.18 -21.11 14.80
N LYS A 109 -5.39 -21.20 15.38
CA LYS A 109 -5.76 -22.27 16.32
C LYS A 109 -5.81 -23.63 15.65
N GLU A 110 -6.21 -23.71 14.38
CA GLU A 110 -6.26 -24.96 13.62
C GLU A 110 -4.86 -25.44 13.22
N ARG A 111 -3.97 -24.54 12.80
CA ARG A 111 -2.69 -24.90 12.16
C ARG A 111 -1.48 -24.79 13.06
N ILE A 112 -1.48 -23.83 13.96
CA ILE A 112 -0.35 -23.55 14.87
C ILE A 112 -0.81 -23.37 16.33
N PRO A 113 -1.67 -24.24 16.89
CA PRO A 113 -2.27 -24.05 18.21
C PRO A 113 -1.25 -23.85 19.33
N SER A 114 -0.10 -24.53 19.26
CA SER A 114 0.97 -24.40 20.25
C SER A 114 1.70 -23.06 20.21
N LYS A 115 1.52 -22.28 19.13
CA LYS A 115 2.13 -20.96 18.89
C LYS A 115 1.18 -19.80 19.19
N VAL A 116 -0.12 -20.05 19.36
CA VAL A 116 -1.14 -19.05 19.77
C VAL A 116 -1.07 -18.80 21.29
N LYS A 117 0.12 -18.50 21.81
CA LYS A 117 0.33 -18.26 23.25
C LYS A 117 0.49 -16.78 23.59
N GLU A 118 1.00 -16.02 22.63
CA GLU A 118 1.31 -14.61 22.82
C GLU A 118 0.95 -13.82 21.57
N ILE A 119 -0.16 -13.09 21.64
CA ILE A 119 -0.48 -12.06 20.66
C ILE A 119 0.21 -10.79 21.14
N ILE A 120 1.26 -10.38 20.44
CA ILE A 120 2.06 -9.22 20.84
C ILE A 120 1.55 -7.91 20.22
N GLY A 121 0.67 -8.00 19.22
CA GLY A 121 0.03 -6.83 18.66
C GLY A 121 -0.93 -7.13 17.51
N ILE A 122 -1.68 -6.11 17.12
CA ILE A 122 -2.53 -6.09 15.93
C ILE A 122 -2.17 -4.83 15.16
N ASP A 123 -1.72 -4.98 13.91
CA ASP A 123 -1.46 -3.85 13.02
C ASP A 123 -2.65 -3.66 12.08
N ALA A 124 -3.25 -2.47 12.11
CA ALA A 124 -4.31 -2.07 11.20
C ALA A 124 -3.73 -1.25 10.03
N CYS A 125 -4.11 -1.62 8.82
CA CYS A 125 -3.71 -0.96 7.58
C CYS A 125 -4.94 -0.57 6.75
N PHE A 126 -4.78 0.44 5.92
CA PHE A 126 -5.79 0.87 4.96
C PHE A 126 -5.20 0.78 3.55
N TYR A 127 -5.89 0.08 2.66
CA TYR A 127 -5.47 -0.05 1.26
C TYR A 127 -6.50 0.58 0.33
N THR A 128 -6.00 1.31 -0.67
CA THR A 128 -6.81 1.69 -1.83
C THR A 128 -6.83 0.52 -2.80
N VAL A 129 -8.03 -0.01 -3.07
CA VAL A 129 -8.26 -1.13 -3.98
C VAL A 129 -9.10 -0.70 -5.17
N THR A 130 -8.57 -0.85 -6.37
CA THR A 130 -9.29 -0.70 -7.63
C THR A 130 -10.01 -2.00 -8.01
N GLU A 131 -11.12 -1.93 -8.74
CA GLU A 131 -11.88 -3.12 -9.17
C GLU A 131 -11.03 -4.12 -9.98
N GLY A 132 -10.11 -3.63 -10.82
CA GLY A 132 -9.20 -4.46 -11.61
C GLY A 132 -7.85 -4.75 -10.96
N HIS A 133 -7.63 -4.36 -9.69
CA HIS A 133 -6.31 -4.41 -9.03
C HIS A 133 -5.21 -3.67 -9.81
N GLU A 134 -5.59 -2.61 -10.52
CA GLU A 134 -4.71 -1.74 -11.28
C GLU A 134 -4.03 -0.71 -10.37
N PHE A 135 -2.77 -0.40 -10.68
CA PHE A 135 -2.09 0.79 -10.13
C PHE A 135 -2.50 2.02 -10.93
N ILE A 136 -2.83 3.10 -10.23
CA ILE A 136 -3.25 4.34 -10.86
C ILE A 136 -2.03 5.24 -11.01
N TYR A 137 -1.76 5.62 -12.25
CA TYR A 137 -1.06 6.85 -12.59
C TYR A 137 -1.86 7.61 -13.63
N LYS A 138 -2.19 8.87 -13.35
CA LYS A 138 -2.94 9.73 -14.27
C LYS A 138 -2.64 11.20 -14.02
N THR A 139 -2.91 12.02 -15.03
CA THR A 139 -2.96 13.48 -14.92
C THR A 139 -4.41 13.92 -15.08
N ASN A 140 -4.93 14.67 -14.10
CA ASN A 140 -6.28 15.24 -14.18
C ASN A 140 -6.31 16.46 -15.12
N PRO A 141 -7.49 16.90 -15.60
CA PRO A 141 -7.62 18.06 -16.49
C PRO A 141 -7.07 19.38 -15.92
N ASP A 142 -6.99 19.50 -14.60
CA ASP A 142 -6.38 20.63 -13.89
C ASP A 142 -4.83 20.62 -13.96
N GLY A 143 -4.24 19.55 -14.47
CA GLY A 143 -2.79 19.35 -14.60
C GLY A 143 -2.12 18.71 -13.39
N VAL A 144 -2.89 18.30 -12.36
CA VAL A 144 -2.35 17.60 -11.19
C VAL A 144 -2.20 16.11 -11.50
N HIS A 145 -1.09 15.53 -11.05
CA HIS A 145 -0.79 14.12 -11.24
C HIS A 145 -1.16 13.31 -10.00
N TYR A 146 -1.63 12.08 -10.20
CA TYR A 146 -2.05 11.19 -9.12
C TYR A 146 -1.38 9.83 -9.26
N GLY A 147 -0.84 9.32 -8.16
CA GLY A 147 -0.20 8.00 -8.07
C GLY A 147 -0.69 7.23 -6.84
N TYR A 148 -1.63 6.31 -7.02
CA TYR A 148 -2.23 5.54 -5.91
C TYR A 148 -2.82 4.20 -6.40
N GLY A 149 -3.66 3.54 -5.59
CA GLY A 149 -4.30 2.28 -5.99
C GLY A 149 -3.37 1.07 -5.82
N LEU A 150 -2.51 1.08 -4.80
CA LEU A 150 -1.46 0.07 -4.63
C LEU A 150 -1.94 -1.30 -4.11
N ASN A 151 -3.25 -1.48 -3.86
CA ASN A 151 -3.91 -2.77 -3.60
C ASN A 151 -3.26 -3.67 -2.51
N GLY A 152 -2.52 -3.09 -1.56
CA GLY A 152 -1.74 -3.85 -0.57
C GLY A 152 -0.44 -4.47 -1.10
N GLU A 153 -0.12 -4.24 -2.37
CA GLU A 153 1.06 -4.78 -3.04
C GLU A 153 2.13 -3.73 -3.35
N GLY A 154 1.92 -2.49 -2.88
CA GLY A 154 2.81 -1.36 -3.15
C GLY A 154 4.28 -1.70 -2.88
N PHE A 155 4.60 -2.39 -1.79
CA PHE A 155 5.99 -2.74 -1.47
C PHE A 155 6.71 -3.57 -2.55
N LYS A 156 5.97 -4.38 -3.33
CA LYS A 156 6.53 -5.19 -4.43
C LYS A 156 6.76 -4.34 -5.68
N TYR A 157 5.84 -3.41 -5.96
CA TYR A 157 5.78 -2.70 -7.24
C TYR A 157 6.16 -1.22 -7.17
N MET A 158 6.42 -0.67 -5.99
CA MET A 158 6.83 0.73 -5.79
C MET A 158 8.00 1.16 -6.67
N PRO A 159 9.07 0.36 -6.86
CA PRO A 159 10.15 0.75 -7.78
C PRO A 159 9.67 0.93 -9.22
N ALA A 160 8.82 0.03 -9.70
CA ALA A 160 8.24 0.10 -11.04
C ALA A 160 7.29 1.30 -11.18
N HIS A 161 6.42 1.51 -10.19
CA HIS A 161 5.45 2.61 -10.17
C HIS A 161 6.15 3.97 -10.11
N GLY A 162 7.19 4.11 -9.29
CA GLY A 162 8.00 5.33 -9.23
C GLY A 162 8.69 5.64 -10.57
N LYS A 163 9.12 4.61 -11.31
CA LYS A 163 9.70 4.78 -12.65
C LYS A 163 8.66 5.22 -13.68
N ILE A 164 7.45 4.67 -13.63
CA ILE A 164 6.32 5.07 -14.50
C ILE A 164 5.98 6.54 -14.27
N ILE A 165 5.84 6.95 -13.00
CA ILE A 165 5.58 8.34 -12.63
C ILE A 165 6.71 9.24 -13.17
N TYR A 166 7.97 8.88 -12.92
CA TYR A 166 9.11 9.66 -13.40
C TYR A 166 9.11 9.82 -14.92
N ASP A 167 8.90 8.74 -15.67
CA ASP A 167 8.85 8.79 -17.12
C ASP A 167 7.70 9.67 -17.61
N GLY A 168 6.49 9.47 -17.08
CA GLY A 168 5.33 10.30 -17.42
C GLY A 168 5.58 11.80 -17.18
N LEU A 169 6.25 12.15 -16.07
CA LEU A 169 6.58 13.55 -15.76
C LEU A 169 7.67 14.16 -16.64
N ILE A 170 8.65 13.36 -17.09
CA ILE A 170 9.82 13.86 -17.83
C ILE A 170 9.62 13.79 -19.34
N THR A 171 9.03 12.72 -19.84
CA THR A 171 8.88 12.46 -21.28
C THR A 171 7.48 12.74 -21.80
N GLY A 172 6.48 12.81 -20.90
CA GLY A 172 5.07 12.80 -21.29
C GLY A 172 4.58 11.42 -21.76
N ASP A 173 5.40 10.37 -21.65
CA ASP A 173 5.06 8.98 -21.98
C ASP A 173 5.30 8.07 -20.77
N ASP A 174 4.21 7.71 -20.09
CA ASP A 174 4.18 6.79 -18.96
C ASP A 174 4.20 5.30 -19.38
N THR A 175 4.13 5.01 -20.68
CA THR A 175 4.12 3.62 -21.20
C THR A 175 5.51 3.09 -21.51
N THR A 176 6.53 3.95 -21.58
CA THR A 176 7.90 3.57 -21.96
C THR A 176 8.45 2.45 -21.07
N TYR A 177 8.34 2.58 -19.75
CA TYR A 177 8.83 1.56 -18.82
C TYR A 177 8.02 0.26 -18.90
N LEU A 178 6.70 0.35 -19.05
CA LEU A 178 5.83 -0.83 -19.22
C LEU A 178 6.16 -1.62 -20.48
N LYS A 179 6.45 -0.92 -21.59
CA LYS A 179 6.90 -1.55 -22.85
C LYS A 179 8.22 -2.30 -22.65
N GLN A 180 9.17 -1.71 -21.91
CA GLN A 180 10.46 -2.34 -21.61
C GLN A 180 10.33 -3.57 -20.71
N LEU A 181 9.42 -3.54 -19.72
CA LEU A 181 9.11 -4.67 -18.86
C LEU A 181 8.53 -5.84 -19.65
N LYS A 182 7.53 -5.58 -20.50
CA LYS A 182 6.88 -6.60 -21.34
C LYS A 182 7.85 -7.24 -22.35
N ALA A 183 8.86 -6.52 -22.81
CA ALA A 183 9.86 -7.06 -23.74
C ALA A 183 10.89 -7.99 -23.07
N LYS A 184 10.91 -8.08 -21.73
CA LYS A 184 11.85 -8.88 -20.95
C LYS A 184 11.24 -10.14 -20.33
N ILE A 185 9.92 -10.34 -20.49
CA ILE A 185 9.15 -11.50 -20.04
C ILE A 185 8.80 -12.32 -21.28
#